data_AF-A0A0P7WRD9-F1
#
_entry.id   AF-A0A0P7WRD9-F1
#
_cell.length_a   1.000
_cell.length_b   1.000
_cell.length_c   1.000
_cell.angle_alpha   90.00
_cell.angle_beta   90.00
_cell.angle_gamma   90.00
#
_symmetry.space_group_name_H-M   'P 1'
#
loop_
_entity.id
_entity.type
_entity.pdbx_description
1 polymer ?
#
loop_
_entity_poly.entity_id
_entity_poly.type
_entity_poly.pdbx_seq_one_letter_code
_entity_poly.pdbx_strand_id
1 'polypeptide(L)'
;MIRTLNPVFVFCFVVFSYAAHAESLTDDTIRSFISSLEELQTMEDEFSELTEDLSAEEDATEMPDMSRIFSSSVEQMKGHDMYNEIEDVVRQHGFSGAEQWAKTGDRIFHAWSALEMGEQSGEVNQEMAKAMEEIDNNPNMSEAQKQQMREMMGGAMSAFEQAANAPEADKQAVRPHVDALRSVTDANPGR
;
A
#
# COMPACT_ATOMS: atom_id res chain seq x y z
N MET A 1 -54.91 50.17 -20.59
CA MET A 1 -54.49 48.81 -21.00
C MET A 1 -53.32 48.94 -21.95
N ILE A 2 -52.15 48.44 -21.58
CA ILE A 2 -51.26 47.55 -22.35
C ILE A 2 -50.11 47.16 -21.39
N ARG A 3 -49.71 45.91 -21.50
CA ARG A 3 -49.21 45.02 -20.44
C ARG A 3 -47.69 44.82 -20.58
N THR A 4 -47.05 44.62 -19.44
CA THR A 4 -45.61 44.43 -19.20
C THR A 4 -45.01 43.22 -19.91
N LEU A 5 -43.70 43.27 -20.19
CA LEU A 5 -42.85 42.07 -20.30
C LEU A 5 -41.50 42.34 -19.60
N ASN A 6 -41.25 41.55 -18.56
CA ASN A 6 -40.06 41.53 -17.72
C ASN A 6 -39.11 40.45 -18.27
N PRO A 7 -37.80 40.68 -18.43
CA PRO A 7 -36.89 39.62 -18.86
C PRO A 7 -36.53 38.73 -17.65
N VAL A 8 -36.93 37.47 -17.71
CA VAL A 8 -36.52 36.43 -16.77
C VAL A 8 -35.07 36.06 -17.10
N PHE A 9 -34.14 36.36 -16.20
CA PHE A 9 -32.75 35.93 -16.26
C PHE A 9 -32.67 34.50 -15.70
N VAL A 10 -32.52 33.51 -16.57
CA VAL A 10 -32.31 32.12 -16.17
C VAL A 10 -30.85 31.93 -15.80
N PHE A 11 -30.57 31.75 -14.51
CA PHE A 11 -29.25 31.40 -13.99
C PHE A 11 -29.08 29.87 -14.09
N CYS A 12 -28.37 29.41 -15.12
CA CYS A 12 -28.00 27.99 -15.25
C CYS A 12 -26.95 27.64 -14.21
N PHE A 13 -27.36 26.93 -13.16
CA PHE A 13 -26.47 26.22 -12.25
C PHE A 13 -25.83 25.05 -13.01
N VAL A 14 -24.58 25.20 -13.43
CA VAL A 14 -23.78 24.08 -13.94
C VAL A 14 -23.37 23.25 -12.74
N VAL A 15 -24.05 22.12 -12.53
CA VAL A 15 -23.62 21.10 -11.57
C VAL A 15 -22.37 20.47 -12.16
N PHE A 16 -21.19 20.88 -11.66
CA PHE A 16 -19.94 20.15 -11.89
C PHE A 16 -20.07 18.83 -11.15
N SER A 17 -20.54 17.78 -11.84
CA SER A 17 -20.40 16.42 -11.35
C SER A 17 -18.90 16.12 -11.32
N TYR A 18 -18.28 16.22 -10.14
CA TYR A 18 -17.01 15.56 -9.87
C TYR A 18 -17.28 14.07 -10.07
N ALA A 19 -16.96 13.57 -11.26
CA ALA A 19 -16.75 12.15 -11.43
C ALA A 19 -15.64 11.78 -10.45
N ALA A 20 -15.99 10.96 -9.45
CA ALA A 20 -15.03 10.29 -8.60
C ALA A 20 -14.25 9.30 -9.49
N HIS A 21 -13.34 9.84 -10.30
CA HIS A 21 -12.25 9.07 -10.85
C HIS A 21 -11.43 8.62 -9.65
N ALA A 22 -11.15 7.32 -9.55
CA ALA A 22 -10.11 6.83 -8.66
C ALA A 22 -8.88 7.71 -8.92
N GLU A 23 -8.52 8.53 -7.94
CA GLU A 23 -7.45 9.50 -8.09
C GLU A 23 -6.18 8.71 -8.41
N SER A 24 -5.69 8.88 -9.64
CA SER A 24 -4.44 8.27 -10.06
C SER A 24 -3.35 8.77 -9.13
N LEU A 25 -2.50 7.86 -8.65
CA LEU A 25 -1.38 8.25 -7.82
C LEU A 25 -0.48 9.21 -8.62
N THR A 26 -0.26 10.43 -8.10
CA THR A 26 0.51 11.48 -8.78
C THR A 26 1.92 11.60 -8.18
N ASP A 27 2.87 12.16 -8.94
CA ASP A 27 4.23 12.45 -8.46
C ASP A 27 4.20 13.31 -7.19
N ASP A 28 3.37 14.37 -7.18
CA ASP A 28 3.21 15.24 -6.00
C ASP A 28 2.68 14.46 -4.79
N THR A 29 1.66 13.61 -4.98
CA THR A 29 1.10 12.78 -3.90
C THR A 29 2.15 11.82 -3.33
N ILE A 30 2.97 11.20 -4.17
CA ILE A 30 4.03 10.28 -3.72
C ILE A 30 5.12 11.04 -2.96
N ARG A 31 5.51 12.23 -3.43
CA ARG A 31 6.50 13.08 -2.72
C ARG A 31 5.98 13.55 -1.38
N SER A 32 4.73 13.99 -1.30
CA SER A 32 4.06 14.34 -0.04
C SER A 32 4.04 13.14 0.90
N PHE A 33 3.72 11.94 0.40
CA PHE A 33 3.75 10.73 1.21
C PHE A 33 5.15 10.44 1.77
N ILE A 34 6.18 10.44 0.93
CA ILE A 34 7.57 10.21 1.37
C ILE A 34 8.01 11.28 2.39
N SER A 35 7.72 12.55 2.13
CA SER A 35 8.10 13.65 3.03
C SER A 35 7.39 13.54 4.39
N SER A 36 6.11 13.14 4.38
CA SER A 36 5.37 12.89 5.63
C SER A 36 5.91 11.68 6.40
N LEU A 37 6.36 10.63 5.71
CA LEU A 37 7.02 9.48 6.34
C LEU A 37 8.33 9.89 7.01
N GLU A 38 9.16 10.66 6.32
CA GLU A 38 10.42 11.18 6.87
C GLU A 38 10.18 12.02 8.13
N GLU A 39 9.16 12.89 8.13
CA GLU A 39 8.81 13.69 9.31
C GLU A 39 8.30 12.83 10.47
N LEU A 40 7.39 11.89 10.21
CA LEU A 40 6.89 10.96 11.22
C LEU A 40 8.02 10.12 11.84
N GLN A 41 9.05 9.73 11.06
CA GLN A 41 10.23 9.03 11.58
C GLN A 41 11.08 9.89 12.52
N THR A 42 11.10 11.22 12.34
CA THR A 42 11.80 12.09 13.31
C THR A 42 11.10 12.17 14.67
N MET A 43 9.84 11.73 14.73
CA MET A 43 9.03 11.68 15.94
C MET A 43 9.08 10.27 16.60
N GLU A 44 9.78 9.30 16.00
CA GLU A 44 9.74 7.89 16.39
C GLU A 44 10.15 7.62 17.86
N ASP A 45 11.02 8.46 18.45
CA ASP A 45 11.36 8.42 19.88
C ASP A 45 10.15 8.67 20.79
N GLU A 46 9.21 9.55 20.38
CA GLU A 46 7.95 9.81 21.10
C GLU A 46 6.91 8.68 20.86
N PHE A 47 7.07 7.93 19.77
CA PHE A 47 6.18 6.81 19.38
C PHE A 47 6.61 5.46 19.96
N SER A 48 7.92 5.25 20.18
CA SER A 48 8.46 4.00 20.74
C SER A 48 7.99 3.74 22.17
N GLU A 49 7.86 4.78 23.01
CA GLU A 49 7.37 4.62 24.39
C GLU A 49 5.88 4.25 24.45
N LEU A 50 5.09 4.65 23.45
CA LEU A 50 3.64 4.41 23.42
C LEU A 50 3.25 3.10 22.71
N THR A 51 4.08 2.62 21.77
CA THR A 51 3.84 1.37 21.03
C THR A 51 4.16 0.12 21.85
N GLU A 52 5.06 0.20 22.84
CA GLU A 52 5.26 -0.87 23.83
C GLU A 52 3.95 -1.20 24.58
N ASP A 53 3.13 -0.19 24.90
CA ASP A 53 1.84 -0.38 25.57
C ASP A 53 0.75 -1.00 24.65
N LEU A 54 0.79 -0.72 23.34
CA LEU A 54 -0.16 -1.26 22.36
C LEU A 54 0.18 -2.70 21.93
N SER A 55 1.46 -3.03 21.81
CA SER A 55 1.94 -4.36 21.40
C SER A 55 1.69 -5.47 22.44
N ALA A 56 1.39 -5.10 23.68
CA ALA A 56 1.07 -6.03 24.76
C ALA A 56 -0.34 -6.64 24.63
N GLU A 57 -1.21 -6.11 23.76
CA GLU A 57 -2.63 -6.52 23.66
C GLU A 57 -2.98 -7.40 22.43
N GLU A 58 -2.09 -7.64 21.47
CA GLU A 58 -2.42 -8.41 20.24
C GLU A 58 -1.96 -9.88 20.24
N ASP A 59 -2.91 -10.79 19.97
CA ASP A 59 -2.71 -12.22 19.80
C ASP A 59 -2.18 -12.51 18.38
N ALA A 60 -0.85 -12.64 18.25
CA ALA A 60 -0.09 -12.76 17.00
C ALA A 60 -0.29 -14.10 16.24
N THR A 61 -1.52 -14.42 15.83
CA THR A 61 -1.85 -15.71 15.18
C THR A 61 -2.20 -15.63 13.69
N GLU A 62 -2.44 -14.44 13.12
CA GLU A 62 -2.68 -14.26 11.68
C GLU A 62 -1.55 -13.49 10.99
N MET A 63 -1.15 -13.91 9.80
CA MET A 63 -0.19 -13.13 8.99
C MET A 63 -0.84 -11.78 8.62
N PRO A 64 -0.15 -10.65 8.84
CA PRO A 64 -0.71 -9.33 8.55
C PRO A 64 -1.00 -9.18 7.05
N ASP A 65 -2.14 -8.57 6.74
CA ASP A 65 -2.48 -8.18 5.37
C ASP A 65 -1.58 -7.03 4.92
N MET A 66 -0.49 -7.39 4.23
CA MET A 66 0.52 -6.44 3.74
C MET A 66 -0.05 -5.43 2.74
N SER A 67 -1.22 -5.68 2.16
CA SER A 67 -1.88 -4.73 1.25
C SER A 67 -2.56 -3.56 1.98
N ARG A 68 -2.69 -3.66 3.31
CA ARG A 68 -3.36 -2.67 4.16
C ARG A 68 -2.48 -2.22 5.33
N ILE A 69 -1.17 -2.37 5.24
CA ILE A 69 -0.27 -2.16 6.37
C ILE A 69 -0.44 -0.77 7.02
N PHE A 70 -0.55 0.30 6.21
CA PHE A 70 -0.73 1.65 6.74
C PHE A 70 -2.16 1.86 7.24
N SER A 71 -3.16 1.40 6.49
CA SER A 71 -4.57 1.56 6.90
C SER A 71 -4.85 0.84 8.21
N SER A 72 -4.34 -0.38 8.38
CA SER A 72 -4.50 -1.16 9.60
C SER A 72 -3.81 -0.50 10.79
N SER A 73 -2.60 0.04 10.61
CA SER A 73 -1.91 0.78 11.67
C SER A 73 -2.66 2.04 12.09
N VAL A 74 -3.12 2.85 11.13
CA VAL A 74 -3.91 4.06 11.43
C VAL A 74 -5.25 3.72 12.08
N GLU A 75 -5.91 2.64 11.65
CA GLU A 75 -7.15 2.15 12.27
C GLU A 75 -6.95 1.75 13.74
N GLN A 76 -5.85 1.07 14.07
CA GLN A 76 -5.52 0.68 15.44
C GLN A 76 -5.25 1.87 16.36
N MET A 77 -4.63 2.93 15.84
CA MET A 77 -4.30 4.12 16.63
C MET A 77 -5.52 5.02 16.91
N LYS A 78 -6.67 4.78 16.28
CA LYS A 78 -7.85 5.64 16.44
C LYS A 78 -8.27 5.77 17.90
N GLY A 79 -8.40 7.01 18.36
CA GLY A 79 -8.77 7.33 19.73
C GLY A 79 -7.59 7.45 20.69
N HIS A 80 -6.36 7.14 20.24
CA HIS A 80 -5.13 7.48 20.95
C HIS A 80 -4.63 8.87 20.53
N ASP A 81 -3.88 9.55 21.40
CA ASP A 81 -3.29 10.85 21.10
C ASP A 81 -2.38 10.80 19.86
N MET A 82 -1.74 9.65 19.66
CA MET A 82 -0.87 9.36 18.52
C MET A 82 -1.56 9.52 17.15
N TYR A 83 -2.84 9.17 17.08
CA TYR A 83 -3.61 9.36 15.85
C TYR A 83 -3.69 10.85 15.48
N ASN A 84 -3.83 11.73 16.47
CA ASN A 84 -3.93 13.17 16.22
C ASN A 84 -2.61 13.76 15.76
N GLU A 85 -1.48 13.28 16.28
CA GLU A 85 -0.15 13.69 15.83
C GLU A 85 0.11 13.29 14.38
N ILE A 86 -0.22 12.04 14.03
CA ILE A 86 -0.16 11.58 12.63
C ILE A 86 -1.08 12.43 11.76
N GLU A 87 -2.33 12.64 12.19
CA GLU A 87 -3.32 13.45 11.47
C GLU A 87 -2.81 14.88 11.20
N ASP A 88 -2.15 15.50 12.17
CA ASP A 88 -1.60 16.85 12.04
C ASP A 88 -0.41 16.91 11.09
N VAL A 89 0.51 15.93 11.14
CA VAL A 89 1.64 15.86 10.22
C VAL A 89 1.15 15.64 8.80
N VAL A 90 0.33 14.62 8.55
CA VAL A 90 -0.09 14.31 7.18
C VAL A 90 -0.93 15.42 6.56
N ARG A 91 -1.69 16.18 7.35
CA ARG A 91 -2.40 17.37 6.86
C ARG A 91 -1.45 18.49 6.43
N GLN A 92 -0.33 18.68 7.12
CA GLN A 92 0.70 19.64 6.69
C GLN A 92 1.33 19.26 5.35
N HIS A 93 1.36 17.97 5.03
CA HIS A 93 1.80 17.43 3.74
C HIS A 93 0.72 17.38 2.65
N GLY A 94 -0.46 17.93 2.94
CA GLY A 94 -1.53 18.12 1.95
C GLY A 94 -2.55 16.98 1.86
N PHE A 95 -2.48 15.99 2.77
CA PHE A 95 -3.52 14.98 2.89
C PHE A 95 -4.75 15.55 3.62
N SER A 96 -5.94 15.04 3.32
CA SER A 96 -7.17 15.41 4.04
C SER A 96 -7.19 14.88 5.47
N GLY A 97 -6.41 13.82 5.75
CA GLY A 97 -6.30 13.18 7.05
C GLY A 97 -5.55 11.84 7.02
N ALA A 98 -5.36 11.24 8.19
CA ALA A 98 -4.58 10.02 8.37
C ALA A 98 -5.14 8.84 7.57
N GLU A 99 -6.47 8.73 7.39
CA GLU A 99 -7.02 7.61 6.61
C GLU A 99 -6.81 7.77 5.09
N GLN A 100 -6.78 9.00 4.56
CA GLN A 100 -6.47 9.20 3.14
C GLN A 100 -4.98 8.94 2.90
N TRP A 101 -4.13 9.43 3.81
CA TRP A 101 -2.70 9.17 3.81
C TRP A 101 -2.40 7.67 3.84
N ALA A 102 -3.03 6.93 4.76
CA ALA A 102 -2.82 5.49 4.92
C ALA A 102 -3.22 4.69 3.68
N LYS A 103 -4.39 4.97 3.09
CA LYS A 103 -4.83 4.34 1.83
C LYS A 103 -3.89 4.65 0.66
N THR A 104 -3.29 5.84 0.67
CA THR A 104 -2.29 6.23 -0.33
C THR A 104 -1.00 5.43 -0.12
N GLY A 105 -0.55 5.30 1.12
CA GLY A 105 0.61 4.48 1.49
C GLY A 105 0.45 3.02 1.10
N ASP A 106 -0.71 2.42 1.35
CA ASP A 106 -1.02 1.05 0.94
C ASP A 106 -0.86 0.84 -0.58
N ARG A 107 -1.38 1.78 -1.39
CA ARG A 107 -1.24 1.74 -2.85
C ARG A 107 0.21 1.90 -3.30
N ILE A 108 0.95 2.82 -2.70
CA ILE A 108 2.37 3.05 -2.98
C ILE A 108 3.17 1.79 -2.66
N PHE A 109 2.95 1.21 -1.48
CA PHE A 109 3.68 0.03 -1.01
C PHE A 109 3.37 -1.21 -1.86
N HIS A 110 2.11 -1.42 -2.23
CA HIS A 110 1.73 -2.50 -3.14
C HIS A 110 2.38 -2.32 -4.52
N ALA A 111 2.35 -1.12 -5.10
CA ALA A 111 2.98 -0.85 -6.39
C ALA A 111 4.50 -0.97 -6.36
N TRP A 112 5.14 -0.52 -5.28
CA TRP A 112 6.58 -0.68 -5.08
C TRP A 112 6.97 -2.17 -4.93
N SER A 113 6.26 -2.91 -4.08
CA SER A 113 6.47 -4.36 -3.89
C SER A 113 6.34 -5.11 -5.21
N ALA A 114 5.32 -4.77 -6.01
CA ALA A 114 5.13 -5.36 -7.34
C ALA A 114 6.26 -5.03 -8.33
N LEU A 115 6.88 -3.85 -8.23
CA LEU A 115 8.04 -3.49 -9.05
C LEU A 115 9.27 -4.31 -8.65
N GLU A 116 9.59 -4.39 -7.36
CA GLU A 116 10.72 -5.18 -6.84
C GLU A 116 10.56 -6.67 -7.18
N MET A 117 9.37 -7.23 -6.95
CA MET A 117 9.06 -8.62 -7.34
C MET A 117 9.11 -8.82 -8.86
N GLY A 118 8.65 -7.83 -9.64
CA GLY A 118 8.71 -7.86 -11.10
C GLY A 118 10.14 -7.95 -11.62
N GLU A 119 11.08 -7.22 -11.01
CA GLU A 119 12.50 -7.29 -11.35
C GLU A 119 13.10 -8.68 -11.06
N GLN A 120 12.67 -9.31 -9.97
CA GLN A 120 13.13 -10.65 -9.56
C GLN A 120 12.35 -11.81 -10.21
N SER A 121 11.21 -11.52 -10.86
CA SER A 121 10.26 -12.53 -11.34
C SER A 121 10.88 -13.55 -12.30
N GLY A 122 11.85 -13.14 -13.12
CA GLY A 122 12.55 -14.04 -14.04
C GLY A 122 13.40 -15.10 -13.32
N GLU A 123 14.07 -14.73 -12.24
CA GLU A 123 14.89 -15.62 -11.42
C GLU A 123 14.00 -16.55 -10.58
N VAL A 124 13.00 -15.97 -9.90
CA VAL A 124 12.02 -16.72 -9.11
C VAL A 124 11.31 -17.77 -9.96
N ASN A 125 10.87 -17.42 -11.18
CA ASN A 125 10.23 -18.36 -12.09
C ASN A 125 11.15 -19.50 -12.52
N GLN A 126 12.44 -19.22 -12.72
CA GLN A 126 13.43 -20.25 -13.07
C GLN A 126 13.72 -21.19 -11.90
N GLU A 127 13.89 -20.66 -10.70
CA GLU A 127 14.09 -21.46 -9.49
C GLU A 127 12.87 -22.34 -9.22
N MET A 128 11.67 -21.78 -9.37
CA MET A 128 10.42 -22.51 -9.21
C MET A 128 10.29 -23.66 -10.21
N ALA A 129 10.61 -23.40 -11.49
CA ALA A 129 10.60 -24.44 -12.52
C ALA A 129 11.58 -25.59 -12.21
N LYS A 130 12.78 -25.26 -11.70
CA LYS A 130 13.75 -26.28 -11.26
C LYS A 130 13.23 -27.08 -10.07
N ALA A 131 12.64 -26.42 -9.08
CA ALA A 131 12.07 -27.10 -7.91
C ALA A 131 10.93 -28.05 -8.31
N MET A 132 10.08 -27.66 -9.28
CA MET A 132 9.04 -28.54 -9.83
C MET A 132 9.64 -29.79 -10.48
N GLU A 133 10.68 -29.61 -11.30
CA GLU A 133 11.36 -30.71 -11.98
C GLU A 133 12.05 -31.66 -10.98
N GLU A 134 12.61 -31.14 -9.90
CA GLU A 134 13.20 -31.95 -8.83
C GLU A 134 12.15 -32.80 -8.10
N ILE A 135 10.98 -32.23 -7.79
CA ILE A 135 9.86 -32.98 -7.18
C ILE A 135 9.40 -34.11 -8.11
N ASP A 136 9.26 -33.82 -9.40
CA ASP A 136 8.77 -34.79 -10.39
C ASP A 136 9.73 -35.97 -10.55
N ASN A 137 11.03 -35.68 -10.59
CA ASN A 137 12.07 -36.67 -10.81
C ASN A 137 12.55 -37.39 -9.53
N ASN A 138 12.11 -36.97 -8.34
CA ASN A 138 12.56 -37.58 -7.09
C ASN A 138 12.03 -39.02 -6.93
N PRO A 139 12.90 -40.06 -6.96
CA PRO A 139 12.47 -41.45 -6.85
C PRO A 139 12.12 -41.86 -5.40
N ASN A 140 12.47 -41.04 -4.41
CA ASN A 140 12.23 -41.32 -3.00
C ASN A 140 10.88 -40.80 -2.50
N MET A 141 10.10 -40.14 -3.37
CA MET A 141 8.77 -39.61 -3.04
C MET A 141 7.68 -40.46 -3.69
N SER A 142 6.64 -40.77 -2.92
CA SER A 142 5.41 -41.33 -3.48
C SER A 142 4.69 -40.28 -4.35
N GLU A 143 3.88 -40.73 -5.30
CA GLU A 143 3.09 -39.82 -6.14
C GLU A 143 2.15 -38.92 -5.32
N ALA A 144 1.62 -39.42 -4.21
CA ALA A 144 0.80 -38.62 -3.29
C ALA A 144 1.61 -37.48 -2.65
N GLN A 145 2.85 -37.75 -2.23
CA GLN A 145 3.73 -36.72 -1.66
C GLN A 145 4.15 -35.70 -2.71
N LYS A 146 4.47 -36.15 -3.94
CA LYS A 146 4.76 -35.23 -5.05
C LYS A 146 3.57 -34.32 -5.32
N GLN A 147 2.37 -34.88 -5.38
CA GLN A 147 1.16 -34.11 -5.63
C GLN A 147 0.92 -33.03 -4.57
N GLN A 148 1.08 -33.36 -3.29
CA GLN A 148 0.96 -32.39 -2.20
C GLN A 148 1.98 -31.25 -2.34
N MET A 149 3.23 -31.57 -2.71
CA MET A 149 4.27 -30.55 -2.89
C MET A 149 3.98 -29.65 -4.10
N ARG A 150 3.48 -30.21 -5.21
CA ARG A 150 3.04 -29.42 -6.37
C ARG A 150 1.91 -28.45 -6.01
N GLU A 151 0.93 -28.91 -5.22
CA GLU A 151 -0.18 -28.07 -4.78
C GLU A 151 0.29 -26.93 -3.88
N MET A 152 1.16 -27.24 -2.91
CA MET A 152 1.76 -26.23 -2.04
C MET A 152 2.54 -25.19 -2.86
N MET A 153 3.32 -25.64 -3.83
CA MET A 153 4.14 -24.77 -4.68
C MET A 153 3.29 -23.90 -5.63
N GLY A 154 2.24 -24.48 -6.23
CA GLY A 154 1.29 -23.73 -7.05
C GLY A 154 0.51 -22.69 -6.23
N GLY A 155 0.15 -23.00 -4.99
CA GLY A 155 -0.44 -22.05 -4.06
C GLY A 155 0.50 -20.88 -3.75
N ALA A 156 1.78 -21.17 -3.47
CA ALA A 156 2.80 -20.14 -3.25
C ALA A 156 3.00 -19.25 -4.49
N MET A 157 3.02 -19.82 -5.69
CA MET A 157 3.13 -19.07 -6.94
C MET A 157 1.93 -18.15 -7.18
N SER A 158 0.72 -18.65 -6.95
CA SER A 158 -0.49 -17.83 -7.09
C SER A 158 -0.52 -16.69 -6.07
N ALA A 159 -0.04 -16.91 -4.83
CA ALA A 159 0.09 -15.85 -3.84
C ALA A 159 1.13 -14.80 -4.25
N PHE A 160 2.29 -15.24 -4.78
CA PHE A 160 3.33 -14.36 -5.31
C PHE A 160 2.81 -13.51 -6.48
N GLU A 161 2.13 -14.11 -7.44
CA GLU A 161 1.54 -13.39 -8.57
C GLU A 161 0.49 -12.36 -8.12
N GLN A 162 -0.35 -12.72 -7.14
CA GLN A 162 -1.33 -11.80 -6.58
C GLN A 162 -0.66 -10.62 -5.87
N ALA A 163 0.38 -10.86 -5.08
CA ALA A 163 1.16 -9.82 -4.42
C ALA A 163 1.90 -8.91 -5.43
N ALA A 164 2.30 -9.46 -6.57
CA ALA A 164 2.93 -8.71 -7.66
C ALA A 164 1.93 -7.98 -8.58
N ASN A 165 0.61 -8.15 -8.39
CA ASN A 165 -0.42 -7.64 -9.28
C ASN A 165 -0.96 -6.26 -8.86
N ALA A 166 -0.07 -5.27 -8.79
CA ALA A 166 -0.47 -3.88 -8.55
C ALA A 166 -0.98 -3.20 -9.85
N PRO A 167 -1.90 -2.21 -9.75
CA PRO A 167 -2.36 -1.44 -10.89
C PRO A 167 -1.20 -0.82 -11.70
N GLU A 168 -1.22 -0.97 -13.02
CA GLU A 168 -0.11 -0.50 -13.88
C GLU A 168 0.10 1.01 -13.79
N ALA A 169 -0.96 1.80 -13.62
CA ALA A 169 -0.86 3.24 -13.43
C ALA A 169 -0.09 3.60 -12.15
N ASP A 170 -0.34 2.87 -11.06
CA ASP A 170 0.34 3.10 -9.77
C ASP A 170 1.81 2.67 -9.86
N LYS A 171 2.11 1.54 -10.52
CA LYS A 171 3.51 1.13 -10.81
C LYS A 171 4.26 2.16 -11.65
N GLN A 172 3.62 2.76 -12.67
CA GLN A 172 4.23 3.80 -13.48
C GLN A 172 4.52 5.07 -12.67
N ALA A 173 3.59 5.46 -11.81
CA ALA A 173 3.76 6.61 -10.93
C ALA A 173 4.87 6.39 -9.89
N VAL A 174 4.96 5.19 -9.31
CA VAL A 174 5.94 4.86 -8.25
C VAL A 174 7.36 4.65 -8.79
N ARG A 175 7.52 4.12 -10.00
CA ARG A 175 8.84 3.78 -10.59
C ARG A 175 9.93 4.87 -10.42
N PRO A 176 9.69 6.17 -10.67
CA PRO A 176 10.71 7.21 -10.48
C PRO A 176 11.08 7.49 -9.01
N HIS A 177 10.33 6.95 -8.04
CA HIS A 177 10.52 7.19 -6.60
C HIS A 177 11.05 5.97 -5.83
N VAL A 178 11.28 4.83 -6.50
CA VAL A 178 11.71 3.58 -5.84
C VAL A 178 12.93 3.78 -4.95
N ASP A 179 13.94 4.52 -5.40
CA ASP A 179 15.14 4.77 -4.58
C ASP A 179 14.86 5.64 -3.36
N ALA A 180 13.92 6.60 -3.47
CA ALA A 180 13.52 7.44 -2.35
C ALA A 180 12.69 6.63 -1.33
N LEU A 181 11.77 5.79 -1.82
CA LEU A 181 10.99 4.85 -0.99
C LEU A 181 11.91 3.87 -0.26
N ARG A 182 12.91 3.32 -0.95
CA ARG A 182 13.94 2.49 -0.36
C ARG A 182 14.73 3.26 0.70
N SER A 183 15.15 4.49 0.41
CA SER A 183 15.90 5.30 1.36
C SER A 183 15.12 5.59 2.65
N VAL A 184 13.84 5.95 2.56
CA VAL A 184 13.04 6.26 3.76
C VAL A 184 12.66 5.01 4.55
N THR A 185 12.52 3.85 3.89
CA THR A 185 12.22 2.59 4.58
C THR A 185 13.47 1.91 5.15
N ASP A 186 14.61 1.98 4.46
CA ASP A 186 15.91 1.46 4.90
C ASP A 186 16.63 2.41 5.88
N ALA A 187 16.19 3.67 6.00
CA ALA A 187 16.70 4.63 6.99
C ALA A 187 16.48 4.19 8.45
N ASN A 188 15.83 3.06 8.68
CA ASN A 188 15.84 2.35 9.96
C ASN A 188 16.63 1.00 9.90
N PRO A 189 17.98 1.02 9.87
CA PRO A 189 18.79 -0.19 9.94
C PRO A 189 19.21 -0.57 11.38
N GLY A 190 18.52 -0.12 12.43
CA GLY A 190 18.93 -0.35 13.83
C GLY A 190 17.77 -0.75 14.73
N ARG A 191 17.86 -1.66 15.70
CA ARG A 191 19.00 -2.15 16.48
C ARG A 191 19.97 -1.08 16.98
#